data_AF-A0A5J4FVC6-F1
#
_entry.id   AF-A0A5J4FVC6-F1
#
_cell.length_a   1.000
_cell.length_b   1.000
_cell.length_c   1.000
_cell.angle_alpha   90.00
_cell.angle_beta   90.00
_cell.angle_gamma   90.00
#
_symmetry.space_group_name_H-M   'P 1'
#
loop_
_entity.id
_entity.type
_entity.pdbx_description
1 polymer ?
#
loop_
_entity_poly.entity_id
_entity_poly.type
_entity_poly.pdbx_seq_one_letter_code
_entity_poly.pdbx_strand_id
1 'polypeptide(L)'
;MRPYWQFYKDIFLFIVGFSLLGVIAFGVFWGFFFFISFGLIFGFYAFHYFKENELYSYYNLGIKKRELYRAAFFINLLIGLPAFSILFILISIILGDFSLTSRF
;
A
#
# COMPACT_ATOMS: atom_id res chain seq x y z
N MET A 1 16.16 -0.29 -11.68
CA MET A 1 14.76 -0.65 -11.41
C MET A 1 14.60 -1.84 -10.46
N ARG A 2 15.39 -2.92 -10.59
CA ARG A 2 15.30 -4.13 -9.75
C ARG A 2 15.26 -3.91 -8.21
N PRO A 3 16.12 -3.06 -7.60
CA PRO A 3 16.09 -2.84 -6.14
C PRO A 3 14.85 -2.08 -5.65
N TYR A 4 14.41 -1.06 -6.39
CA TYR A 4 13.21 -0.30 -6.06
C TYR A 4 11.93 -1.16 -6.14
N TRP A 5 11.87 -2.06 -7.12
CA TRP A 5 10.78 -3.00 -7.27
C TRP A 5 10.76 -4.06 -6.17
N GLN A 6 11.94 -4.56 -5.78
CA GLN A 6 12.08 -5.49 -4.66
C GLN A 6 11.59 -4.84 -3.37
N PHE A 7 12.09 -3.64 -3.07
CA PHE A 7 11.65 -2.86 -1.91
C PHE A 7 10.13 -2.64 -1.91
N TYR A 8 9.54 -2.27 -3.06
CA TYR A 8 8.09 -2.12 -3.17
C TYR A 8 7.34 -3.42 -2.85
N LYS A 9 7.79 -4.56 -3.36
CA LYS A 9 7.18 -5.87 -3.05
C LYS A 9 7.23 -6.19 -1.56
N ASP A 10 8.35 -5.89 -0.92
CA ASP A 10 8.53 -6.15 0.52
C ASP A 10 7.60 -5.29 1.38
N ILE A 11 7.39 -4.02 1.03
CA ILE A 11 6.45 -3.16 1.77
C ILE A 11 4.98 -3.45 1.42
N PHE A 12 4.71 -3.92 0.19
CA PHE A 12 3.35 -4.08 -0.34
C PHE A 12 2.51 -5.02 0.54
N LEU A 13 3.10 -6.09 1.05
CA LEU A 13 2.40 -7.01 1.96
C LEU A 13 1.91 -6.30 3.22
N PHE A 14 2.72 -5.42 3.80
CA PHE A 14 2.34 -4.63 4.97
C PHE A 14 1.27 -3.58 4.63
N ILE A 15 1.38 -2.94 3.46
CA ILE A 15 0.36 -1.99 2.96
C ILE A 15 -0.99 -2.71 2.84
N VAL A 16 -1.03 -3.85 2.15
CA VAL A 16 -2.25 -4.65 1.96
C VAL A 16 -2.79 -5.15 3.29
N GLY A 17 -1.94 -5.70 4.16
CA GLY A 17 -2.36 -6.19 5.48
C GLY A 17 -3.04 -5.09 6.31
N PHE A 18 -2.43 -3.90 6.38
CA PHE A 18 -3.02 -2.75 7.08
C PHE A 18 -4.33 -2.28 6.44
N SER A 19 -4.39 -2.27 5.12
CA SER A 19 -5.59 -1.87 4.38
C SER A 19 -6.74 -2.84 4.58
N LEU A 20 -6.47 -4.15 4.64
CA LEU A 20 -7.45 -5.18 4.96
C LEU A 20 -8.01 -5.02 6.37
N LEU A 21 -7.17 -4.68 7.36
CA LEU A 21 -7.66 -4.31 8.69
C LEU A 21 -8.61 -3.11 8.62
N GLY A 22 -8.30 -2.12 7.79
CA GLY A 22 -9.20 -1.01 7.49
C GLY A 22 -10.54 -1.44 6.90
N VAL A 23 -10.53 -2.39 5.96
CA VAL A 23 -11.77 -2.95 5.40
C VAL A 23 -12.61 -3.62 6.48
N ILE A 24 -11.99 -4.44 7.32
CA ILE A 24 -12.70 -5.18 8.38
C ILE A 24 -13.27 -4.23 9.43
N ALA A 25 -12.51 -3.20 9.81
CA ALA A 25 -12.89 -2.29 10.90
C ALA A 25 -13.87 -1.19 10.46
N PHE A 26 -13.73 -0.68 9.23
CA PHE A 26 -14.42 0.54 8.79
C PHE A 26 -15.11 0.40 7.43
N GLY A 27 -14.95 -0.74 6.74
CA GLY A 27 -15.54 -1.01 5.44
C GLY A 27 -14.60 -0.72 4.26
N VAL A 28 -15.04 -1.15 3.07
CA VAL A 28 -14.22 -1.19 1.83
C VAL A 28 -13.63 0.17 1.46
N PHE A 29 -14.42 1.25 1.59
CA PHE A 29 -13.98 2.61 1.28
C PHE A 29 -12.81 3.05 2.19
N TRP A 30 -12.86 2.74 3.48
CA TRP A 30 -11.81 3.11 4.43
C TRP A 30 -10.55 2.28 4.26
N GLY A 31 -10.69 0.98 3.99
CA GLY A 31 -9.54 0.15 3.61
C GLY A 31 -8.81 0.69 2.39
N PHE A 32 -9.54 1.23 1.41
CA PHE A 32 -8.95 1.91 0.26
C PHE A 32 -8.24 3.21 0.61
N PHE A 33 -8.91 4.06 1.38
CA PHE A 33 -8.32 5.32 1.81
C PHE A 33 -6.99 5.05 2.52
N PHE A 34 -6.93 4.03 3.38
CA PHE A 34 -5.69 3.60 3.99
C PHE A 34 -4.68 3.06 2.98
N PHE A 35 -5.06 2.23 2.02
CA PHE A 35 -4.14 1.69 1.02
C PHE A 35 -3.35 2.78 0.26
N ILE A 36 -4.01 3.87 -0.15
CA ILE A 36 -3.35 4.96 -0.87
C ILE A 36 -2.57 5.89 0.07
N SER A 37 -3.07 6.14 1.28
CA SER A 37 -2.49 7.11 2.21
C SER A 37 -1.64 6.46 3.29
N PHE A 38 -2.26 6.08 4.41
CA PHE A 38 -1.60 5.64 5.63
C PHE A 38 -0.93 4.27 5.53
N GLY A 39 -1.39 3.42 4.63
CA GLY A 39 -0.85 2.09 4.37
C GLY A 39 0.60 2.16 3.92
N LEU A 40 0.96 3.12 3.07
CA LEU A 40 2.36 3.37 2.67
C LEU A 40 3.24 3.75 3.86
N ILE A 41 2.74 4.64 4.73
CA ILE A 41 3.46 5.06 5.94
C ILE A 41 3.67 3.85 6.85
N PHE A 42 2.62 3.04 7.05
CA PHE A 42 2.69 1.81 7.82
C PHE A 42 3.67 0.81 7.19
N GLY A 43 3.65 0.64 5.88
CA GLY A 43 4.57 -0.25 5.16
C GLY A 43 6.03 0.17 5.32
N PHE A 44 6.32 1.48 5.28
CA PHE A 44 7.66 2.00 5.56
C PHE A 44 8.10 1.75 7.00
N TYR A 45 7.19 1.94 7.96
CA TYR A 45 7.47 1.70 9.37
C TYR A 45 7.71 0.22 9.66
N ALA A 46 6.83 -0.65 9.15
CA ALA A 46 6.94 -2.09 9.27
C ALA A 46 8.23 -2.62 8.64
N PHE A 47 8.59 -2.14 7.43
CA PHE A 47 9.85 -2.52 6.81
C PHE A 47 11.06 -2.06 7.62
N HIS A 48 11.02 -0.85 8.17
CA HIS A 48 12.12 -0.38 9.02
C HIS A 48 12.26 -1.23 10.29
N TYR A 49 11.15 -1.65 10.91
CA TYR A 49 11.18 -2.45 12.14
C TYR A 49 11.56 -3.92 11.91
N PHE A 50 10.99 -4.56 10.88
CA PHE A 50 11.16 -6.00 10.64
C PHE A 50 12.31 -6.33 9.69
N LYS A 51 12.70 -5.40 8.81
CA LYS A 51 13.65 -5.61 7.71
C LYS A 51 14.76 -4.56 7.69
N GLU A 52 15.14 -4.01 8.85
CA GLU A 52 16.22 -3.02 8.94
C GLU A 52 17.53 -3.52 8.31
N ASN A 53 17.85 -4.80 8.51
CA ASN A 53 19.04 -5.44 7.96
C ASN A 53 19.07 -5.38 6.43
N GLU A 54 17.92 -5.51 5.77
CA GLU A 54 17.81 -5.39 4.31
C GLU A 54 18.02 -3.93 3.85
N LEU A 55 17.68 -2.95 4.69
CA LEU A 55 17.89 -1.53 4.40
C LEU A 55 19.37 -1.20 4.23
N TYR A 56 20.25 -1.79 5.05
CA TYR A 56 21.70 -1.62 4.92
C TYR A 56 22.24 -2.15 3.59
N SER A 57 21.64 -3.23 3.04
CA SER A 57 22.02 -3.73 1.72
C SER A 57 21.76 -2.70 0.61
N TYR A 58 20.66 -1.94 0.71
CA TYR A 58 20.39 -0.86 -0.25
C TYR A 58 21.37 0.32 -0.07
N TYR A 59 21.76 0.64 1.17
CA TYR A 59 22.77 1.67 1.43
C TYR A 59 24.14 1.30 0.88
N ASN A 60 24.54 0.03 0.97
CA ASN A 60 25.79 -0.47 0.39
C ASN A 60 25.80 -0.35 -1.15
N LEU A 61 24.63 -0.32 -1.79
CA LEU A 61 24.46 -0.05 -3.21
C LEU A 61 24.41 1.46 -3.55
N GLY A 62 24.62 2.34 -2.56
CA GLY A 62 24.58 3.79 -2.71
C GLY A 62 23.16 4.39 -2.79
N ILE A 63 22.12 3.59 -2.60
CA ILE A 63 20.72 4.04 -2.70
C ILE A 63 20.29 4.67 -1.37
N LYS A 64 19.77 5.90 -1.38
CA LYS A 64 19.30 6.56 -0.16
C LYS A 64 17.89 6.11 0.21
N LYS A 65 17.58 6.12 1.51
CA LYS A 65 16.24 5.79 2.06
C LYS A 65 15.11 6.58 1.37
N ARG A 66 15.34 7.87 1.13
CA ARG A 66 14.37 8.77 0.48
C ARG A 66 14.08 8.37 -0.97
N GLU A 67 15.06 7.80 -1.67
CA GLU A 67 14.89 7.35 -3.06
C GLU A 67 14.01 6.10 -3.11
N LEU A 68 14.22 5.15 -2.18
CA LEU A 68 13.35 3.98 -2.02
C LEU A 68 11.91 4.39 -1.72
N TYR A 69 11.71 5.31 -0.78
CA TYR A 69 10.38 5.75 -0.37
C TYR A 69 9.67 6.51 -1.48
N ARG A 70 10.38 7.40 -2.19
CA ARG A 70 9.83 8.12 -3.34
C ARG A 70 9.45 7.17 -4.47
N ALA A 71 10.31 6.20 -4.78
CA ALA A 71 10.03 5.19 -5.80
C ALA A 71 8.81 4.34 -5.41
N ALA A 72 8.76 3.85 -4.17
CA ALA A 72 7.63 3.09 -3.66
C ALA A 72 6.32 3.87 -3.69
N PHE A 73 6.33 5.16 -3.34
CA PHE A 73 5.17 6.03 -3.43
C PHE A 73 4.65 6.10 -4.88
N PHE A 74 5.53 6.35 -5.85
CA PHE A 74 5.11 6.40 -7.26
C PHE A 74 4.65 5.05 -7.79
N ILE A 75 5.29 3.94 -7.39
CA ILE A 75 4.87 2.60 -7.79
C ILE A 75 3.49 2.28 -7.19
N ASN A 76 3.26 2.57 -5.91
CA ASN A 76 1.96 2.38 -5.27
C ASN A 76 0.89 3.24 -5.93
N LEU A 77 1.22 4.48 -6.30
CA LEU A 77 0.29 5.38 -6.96
C LEU A 77 -0.02 4.93 -8.39
N LEU A 78 0.98 4.47 -9.14
CA LEU A 78 0.81 4.10 -10.55
C LEU A 78 0.17 2.72 -10.73
N ILE A 79 0.43 1.77 -9.84
CA ILE A 79 -0.13 0.41 -9.90
C ILE A 79 -1.35 0.28 -9.00
N GLY A 80 -1.28 0.85 -7.81
CA GLY A 80 -2.32 0.74 -6.80
C GLY A 80 -3.61 1.46 -7.18
N LEU A 81 -3.56 2.66 -7.76
CA LEU A 81 -4.77 3.34 -8.23
C LEU A 81 -5.51 2.51 -9.29
N PRO A 82 -4.89 2.10 -10.41
CA PRO A 82 -5.60 1.31 -11.43
C PRO A 82 -6.09 -0.04 -10.92
N ALA A 83 -5.24 -0.79 -10.22
CA ALA A 83 -5.63 -2.10 -9.68
C ALA A 83 -6.81 -1.97 -8.72
N PHE A 84 -6.79 -0.91 -7.89
CA PHE A 84 -7.89 -0.64 -6.99
C PHE A 84 -9.16 -0.17 -7.71
N SER A 85 -9.07 0.75 -8.68
CA SER A 85 -10.24 1.20 -9.43
C SER A 85 -10.98 0.03 -10.07
N ILE A 86 -10.22 -0.93 -10.61
CA ILE A 86 -10.78 -2.18 -11.16
C ILE A 86 -11.46 -2.99 -10.05
N LEU A 87 -10.81 -3.22 -8.91
CA LEU A 87 -11.38 -3.96 -7.79
C LEU A 87 -12.65 -3.30 -7.24
N PHE A 88 -12.67 -1.97 -7.09
CA PHE A 88 -13.82 -1.23 -6.61
C PHE A 88 -15.01 -1.35 -7.57
N ILE A 89 -14.78 -1.23 -8.88
CA ILE A 89 -15.81 -1.42 -9.91
C ILE A 89 -16.34 -2.86 -9.84
N LEU A 90 -15.47 -3.87 -9.77
CA LEU A 90 -15.87 -5.27 -9.67
C LEU A 90 -16.72 -5.53 -8.43
N ILE A 91 -16.28 -5.04 -7.27
CA ILE A 91 -17.01 -5.17 -6.01
C ILE A 91 -18.38 -4.48 -6.13
N SER A 92 -18.45 -3.28 -6.71
CA SER A 92 -19.71 -2.55 -6.91
C SER A 92 -20.67 -3.28 -7.86
N ILE A 93 -20.15 -3.92 -8.91
CA ILE A 93 -20.97 -4.73 -9.83
C ILE A 93 -21.51 -5.98 -9.12
N ILE A 94 -20.69 -6.64 -8.31
CA ILE A 94 -21.04 -7.90 -7.65
C ILE A 94 -22.00 -7.68 -6.47
N LEU A 95 -21.75 -6.66 -5.65
CA LEU A 95 -22.48 -6.41 -4.40
C LEU A 95 -23.57 -5.33 -4.52
N GLY A 96 -23.64 -4.60 -5.63
CA GLY A 96 -24.58 -3.48 -5.85
C GLY A 96 -24.01 -2.11 -5.41
N ASP A 97 -24.82 -1.05 -5.53
CA ASP A 97 -24.40 0.33 -5.23
C ASP A 97 -23.90 0.48 -3.79
N PHE A 98 -22.60 0.77 -3.63
CA PHE A 98 -22.03 1.29 -2.39
C PHE A 98 -22.36 2.77 -2.21
N SER A 99 -23.62 3.17 -2.41
CA SER A 99 -24.08 4.50 -2.08
C SER A 99 -24.00 4.66 -0.55
N LEU A 100 -22.85 5.08 -0.05
CA LEU A 100 -22.65 5.65 1.28
C LEU A 100 -23.49 4.94 2.36
N THR A 101 -23.25 3.66 2.62
CA THR A 101 -23.82 3.02 3.83
C THR A 101 -23.07 3.52 5.06
N SER A 102 -23.15 4.82 5.34
CA SER A 102 -23.31 5.32 6.69
C SER A 102 -24.82 5.45 6.92
N ARG A 103 -25.49 4.31 7.13
CA ARG A 103 -26.74 4.33 7.88
C ARG A 103 -26.35 4.50 9.35
N PHE A 104 -26.18 5.76 9.75
CA PHE A 104 -26.42 6.17 11.13
C PHE A 104 -27.92 6.35 11.32
#